data_AF-A0A7H4P8S8-F1
#
_entry.id   AF-A0A7H4P8S8-F1
#
_cell.length_a   1.000
_cell.length_b   1.000
_cell.length_c   1.000
_cell.angle_alpha   90.00
_cell.angle_beta   90.00
_cell.angle_gamma   90.00
#
_symmetry.space_group_name_H-M   'P 1'
#
loop_
_entity.id
_entity.type
_entity.pdbx_description
1 polymer ?
#
loop_
_entity_poly.entity_id
_entity_poly.type
_entity_poly.pdbx_seq_one_letter_code
_entity_poly.pdbx_strand_id
1 'polypeptide(L)'
;MKFPGKRKSKHYFPVNARDPLLQQIQPDNESNVAWVVGIDQTLVDIEAKVDEAFIVRYGLSAGHSLVIEDDVAEALYQELVRNDLITHQFAGGTIGNTMHNYSVLADDRSVSAWRDVQQY
;
A
#
# COMPACT_ATOMS: atom_id res chain seq x y z
N MET A 1 -4.53 18.41 1.75
CA MET A 1 -3.26 17.89 2.30
C MET A 1 -2.75 18.64 3.52
N LYS A 2 -2.10 17.89 4.41
CA LYS A 2 -1.20 18.35 5.46
C LYS A 2 0.15 18.79 4.91
N PHE A 3 0.88 19.57 5.72
CA PHE A 3 2.27 19.92 5.42
C PHE A 3 3.16 18.66 5.45
N PRO A 4 4.07 18.48 4.48
CA PRO A 4 4.97 17.33 4.47
C PRO A 4 6.04 17.45 5.57
N GLY A 5 5.84 16.70 6.65
CA GLY A 5 6.76 16.60 7.78
C GLY A 5 6.55 17.68 8.86
N LYS A 6 7.50 17.79 9.79
CA LYS A 6 7.39 18.68 10.98
C LYS A 6 8.45 19.78 11.05
N ARG A 7 9.12 20.09 9.93
CA ARG A 7 10.21 21.09 9.90
C ARG A 7 9.64 22.51 9.90
N LYS A 8 10.38 23.46 10.50
CA LYS A 8 10.06 24.89 10.37
C LYS A 8 10.18 25.31 8.90
N SER A 9 9.12 25.89 8.35
CA SER A 9 9.10 26.39 6.98
C SER A 9 9.34 27.90 6.95
N LYS A 10 10.10 28.37 5.95
CA LYS A 10 10.28 29.80 5.69
C LYS A 10 9.00 30.45 5.14
N HIS A 11 8.18 29.66 4.45
CA HIS A 11 6.96 30.11 3.81
C HIS A 11 5.76 29.40 4.43
N TYR A 12 4.65 30.14 4.54
CA TYR A 12 3.37 29.61 4.96
C TYR A 12 2.87 28.58 3.95
N PHE A 13 2.34 27.47 4.45
CA PHE A 13 1.74 26.43 3.61
C PHE A 13 0.26 26.31 3.96
N PRO A 14 -0.64 26.60 3.02
CA PRO A 14 -2.06 26.54 3.28
C PRO A 14 -2.53 25.09 3.35
N VAL A 15 -3.07 24.69 4.50
CA VAL A 15 -3.60 23.32 4.72
C VAL A 15 -5.11 23.21 4.52
N ASN A 16 -5.81 24.34 4.41
CA ASN A 16 -7.24 24.41 4.17
C ASN A 16 -7.57 25.55 3.20
N ALA A 17 -8.37 25.27 2.17
CA ALA A 17 -8.83 26.26 1.19
C ALA A 17 -9.74 27.35 1.80
N ARG A 18 -10.28 27.13 3.00
CA ARG A 18 -11.09 28.11 3.75
C ARG A 18 -10.26 29.08 4.60
N ASP A 19 -8.95 29.17 4.38
CA ASP A 19 -8.10 30.15 5.05
C ASP A 19 -8.46 31.58 4.60
N PRO A 20 -8.82 32.49 5.52
CA PRO A 20 -9.19 33.87 5.19
C PRO A 20 -8.14 34.63 4.37
N LEU A 21 -6.85 34.31 4.54
CA LEU A 21 -5.76 34.94 3.79
C LEU A 21 -5.73 34.51 2.32
N LEU A 22 -6.28 33.34 1.99
CA LEU A 22 -6.32 32.80 0.64
C LEU A 22 -7.59 33.21 -0.12
N GLN A 23 -8.70 33.40 0.59
CA GLN A 23 -10.00 33.77 -0.01
C GLN A 23 -9.97 35.08 -0.79
N GLN A 24 -9.06 36.01 -0.44
CA GLN A 24 -8.92 37.29 -1.14
C GLN A 24 -7.99 37.22 -2.35
N ILE A 25 -7.24 36.13 -2.51
CA ILE A 25 -6.14 36.00 -3.49
C ILE A 25 -6.49 34.95 -4.57
N GLN A 26 -7.37 33.99 -4.27
CA GLN A 26 -7.72 32.92 -5.21
C GLN A 26 -8.78 33.37 -6.24
N PRO A 27 -8.52 33.26 -7.55
CA PRO A 27 -9.55 33.42 -8.57
C PRO A 27 -10.61 32.30 -8.46
N ASP A 28 -11.87 32.61 -8.78
CA ASP A 28 -13.07 31.76 -8.58
C ASP A 28 -13.04 30.37 -9.25
N ASN A 29 -12.05 30.07 -10.10
CA ASN A 29 -12.01 28.85 -10.90
C ASN A 29 -10.60 28.27 -10.97
N GLU A 30 -10.20 27.45 -10.01
CA GLU A 30 -9.32 26.31 -10.30
C GLU A 30 -9.62 25.15 -9.33
N SER A 31 -9.84 23.97 -9.90
CA SER A 31 -9.93 22.70 -9.19
C SER A 31 -8.58 22.36 -8.56
N ASN A 32 -8.28 22.93 -7.40
CA ASN A 32 -7.02 22.74 -6.65
C ASN A 32 -6.93 21.38 -5.94
N VAL A 33 -7.40 20.30 -6.59
CA VAL A 33 -7.36 18.95 -6.03
C VAL A 33 -6.20 18.19 -6.66
N ALA A 34 -5.09 18.09 -5.94
CA ALA A 34 -3.99 17.21 -6.27
C ALA A 34 -4.24 15.81 -5.66
N TRP A 35 -4.08 14.77 -6.46
CA TRP A 35 -4.20 13.38 -6.01
C TRP A 35 -3.15 12.53 -6.73
N VAL A 36 -2.75 11.43 -6.09
CA VAL A 36 -1.77 10.50 -6.63
C VAL A 36 -2.47 9.21 -7.03
N VAL A 37 -1.99 8.61 -8.12
CA VAL A 37 -2.47 7.32 -8.63
C VAL A 37 -1.39 6.27 -8.52
N GLY A 38 -1.73 5.13 -7.94
CA GLY A 38 -0.92 3.92 -7.97
C GLY A 38 -1.59 2.82 -8.79
N ILE A 39 -0.79 2.08 -9.56
CA ILE A 39 -1.25 0.85 -10.21
C ILE A 39 -0.58 -0.32 -9.50
N ASP A 40 -1.36 -1.26 -8.97
CA ASP A 40 -0.84 -2.45 -8.29
C ASP A 40 -1.54 -3.74 -8.74
N GLN A 41 -0.94 -4.87 -8.37
CA GLN A 41 -1.64 -6.14 -8.28
C GLN A 41 -2.39 -6.19 -6.95
N THR A 42 -3.67 -6.57 -7.00
CA THR A 42 -4.47 -6.71 -5.77
C THR A 42 -3.99 -7.94 -5.01
N LEU A 43 -3.34 -7.71 -3.85
CA LEU A 43 -2.73 -8.75 -3.04
C LEU A 43 -3.24 -8.70 -1.59
N VAL A 44 -3.25 -9.87 -0.95
CA VAL A 44 -3.52 -10.04 0.48
C VAL A 44 -2.27 -10.67 1.10
N ASP A 45 -1.73 -10.02 2.13
CA ASP A 45 -0.57 -10.53 2.85
C ASP A 45 -1.05 -11.52 3.92
N ILE A 46 -0.46 -12.72 3.91
CA ILE A 46 -0.63 -13.76 4.93
C ILE A 46 0.72 -13.94 5.62
N GLU A 47 0.81 -13.54 6.89
CA GLU A 47 2.06 -13.61 7.64
C GLU A 47 2.08 -14.82 8.57
N ALA A 48 3.14 -15.62 8.49
CA ALA A 48 3.38 -16.76 9.35
C ALA A 48 4.87 -16.86 9.71
N LYS A 49 5.18 -17.36 10.91
CA LYS A 49 6.55 -17.70 11.29
C LYS A 49 6.79 -19.18 11.04
N VAL A 50 7.76 -19.49 10.21
CA VAL A 50 8.09 -20.86 9.79
C VAL A 50 9.56 -21.17 10.05
N ASP A 51 9.92 -22.45 10.02
CA ASP A 51 11.32 -22.90 10.11
C ASP A 51 11.99 -22.99 8.74
N GLU A 52 13.30 -23.20 8.72
CA GLU A 52 14.07 -23.34 7.48
C GLU A 52 13.63 -24.57 6.66
N ALA A 53 13.16 -25.63 7.33
CA ALA A 53 12.66 -26.82 6.66
C ALA A 53 11.41 -26.53 5.82
N PHE A 54 10.51 -25.67 6.29
CA PHE A 54 9.35 -25.19 5.53
C PHE A 54 9.78 -24.44 4.27
N ILE A 55 10.75 -23.52 4.40
CA ILE A 55 11.27 -22.74 3.26
C ILE A 55 11.84 -23.66 2.17
N VAL A 56 12.67 -24.63 2.57
CA VAL A 56 13.25 -25.62 1.62
C VAL A 56 12.18 -26.52 1.01
N ARG A 57 11.17 -26.96 1.78
CA ARG A 57 10.10 -27.87 1.33
C ARG A 57 9.32 -27.31 0.14
N TYR A 58 9.04 -26.00 0.15
CA TYR A 58 8.28 -25.31 -0.89
C TYR A 58 9.17 -24.64 -1.94
N GLY A 59 10.49 -24.94 -1.95
CA GLY A 59 11.42 -24.39 -2.94
C GLY A 59 11.62 -22.87 -2.82
N LEU A 60 11.38 -22.31 -1.64
CA LEU A 60 11.52 -20.89 -1.37
C LEU A 60 12.97 -20.54 -1.04
N SER A 61 13.33 -19.26 -1.18
CA SER A 61 14.64 -18.74 -0.79
C SER A 61 14.46 -17.51 0.10
N ALA A 62 15.15 -17.51 1.25
CA ALA A 62 15.04 -16.43 2.23
C ALA A 62 15.35 -15.05 1.60
N GLY A 63 14.51 -14.06 1.89
CA GLY A 63 14.65 -12.69 1.39
C GLY A 63 14.18 -12.47 -0.05
N HIS A 64 13.68 -13.50 -0.75
CA HIS A 64 13.14 -13.35 -2.10
C HIS A 64 11.61 -13.20 -2.10
N SER A 65 11.10 -12.46 -3.09
CA SER A 65 9.70 -12.50 -3.50
C SER A 65 9.63 -13.40 -4.75
N LEU A 66 8.96 -14.54 -4.63
CA LEU A 66 8.86 -15.55 -5.67
C LEU A 66 7.39 -15.82 -5.97
N VAL A 67 7.07 -15.93 -7.27
CA VAL A 67 5.79 -16.46 -7.71
C VAL A 67 5.90 -17.98 -7.68
N ILE A 68 4.89 -18.63 -7.13
CA ILE A 68 4.78 -20.09 -7.05
C ILE A 68 3.51 -20.54 -7.79
N GLU A 69 3.52 -21.77 -8.26
CA GLU A 69 2.38 -22.38 -8.93
C GLU A 69 1.19 -22.59 -7.96
N ASP A 70 -0.03 -22.63 -8.51
CA ASP A 70 -1.26 -22.68 -7.73
C ASP A 70 -1.34 -23.91 -6.79
N ASP A 71 -0.84 -25.07 -7.24
CA ASP A 71 -0.84 -26.30 -6.44
C ASP A 71 0.13 -26.22 -5.25
N VAL A 72 1.30 -25.61 -5.46
CA VAL A 72 2.28 -25.33 -4.41
C VAL A 72 1.71 -24.31 -3.41
N ALA A 73 1.04 -23.26 -3.90
CA ALA A 73 0.42 -22.23 -3.06
C ALA A 73 -0.67 -22.81 -2.15
N GLU A 74 -1.56 -23.66 -2.70
CA GLU A 74 -2.61 -24.30 -1.92
C GLU A 74 -2.02 -25.26 -0.88
N ALA A 75 -1.04 -26.08 -1.25
CA ALA A 75 -0.39 -27.00 -0.31
C ALA A 75 0.31 -26.26 0.84
N LEU A 76 0.95 -25.12 0.54
CA LEU A 76 1.57 -24.23 1.53
C LEU A 76 0.51 -23.64 2.48
N TYR A 77 -0.55 -23.06 1.93
CA TYR A 77 -1.62 -22.46 2.71
C TYR A 77 -2.28 -23.48 3.66
N GLN A 78 -2.55 -24.69 3.17
CA GLN A 78 -3.13 -25.76 3.99
C GLN A 78 -2.21 -26.22 5.14
N GLU A 79 -0.88 -26.23 4.95
CA GLU A 79 0.06 -26.54 6.05
C GLU A 79 0.05 -25.44 7.11
N LEU A 80 0.03 -24.16 6.68
CA LEU A 80 -0.05 -23.02 7.60
C LEU A 80 -1.33 -23.04 8.44
N VAL A 81 -2.49 -23.31 7.81
CA VAL A 81 -3.79 -23.39 8.50
C VAL A 81 -3.83 -24.58 9.45
N ARG A 82 -3.42 -25.77 8.99
CA ARG A 82 -3.46 -27.00 9.79
C ARG A 82 -2.61 -26.92 11.04
N ASN A 83 -1.48 -26.22 10.96
CA ASN A 83 -0.53 -26.08 12.05
C ASN A 83 -0.75 -24.79 12.88
N ASP A 84 -1.81 -24.02 12.59
CA ASP A 84 -2.14 -22.76 13.26
C ASP A 84 -0.98 -21.74 13.28
N LEU A 85 -0.30 -21.59 12.14
CA LEU A 85 0.91 -20.77 12.00
C LEU A 85 0.63 -19.34 11.49
N ILE A 86 -0.58 -19.07 11.01
CA ILE A 86 -0.96 -17.76 10.49
C ILE A 86 -1.13 -16.79 11.65
N THR A 87 -0.34 -15.72 11.65
CA THR A 87 -0.35 -14.70 12.69
C THR A 87 -1.19 -13.49 12.33
N HIS A 88 -1.19 -13.09 11.05
CA HIS A 88 -1.87 -11.90 10.58
C HIS A 88 -2.33 -12.04 9.13
N GLN A 89 -3.39 -11.31 8.79
CA GLN A 89 -3.92 -11.18 7.44
C GLN A 89 -4.29 -9.72 7.19
N PHE A 90 -3.68 -9.10 6.19
CA PHE A 90 -3.87 -7.67 5.87
C PHE A 90 -3.93 -7.44 4.36
N ALA A 91 -4.42 -6.26 3.97
CA ALA A 91 -4.24 -5.79 2.60
C ALA A 91 -2.75 -5.63 2.32
N GLY A 92 -2.27 -6.24 1.24
CA GLY A 92 -0.87 -6.23 0.86
C GLY A 92 -0.59 -5.38 -0.37
N GLY A 93 0.52 -5.69 -1.03
CA GLY A 93 0.93 -5.05 -2.28
C GLY A 93 1.83 -3.83 -2.07
N THR A 94 2.87 -3.73 -2.90
CA THR A 94 3.91 -2.70 -2.76
C THR A 94 3.34 -1.30 -2.97
N ILE A 95 2.54 -1.14 -4.03
CA ILE A 95 1.95 0.15 -4.38
C ILE A 95 0.72 0.40 -3.51
N GLY A 96 -0.10 -0.61 -3.19
CA GLY A 96 -1.20 -0.53 -2.24
C GLY A 96 -0.76 0.05 -0.89
N ASN A 97 0.31 -0.51 -0.31
CA ASN A 97 0.91 -0.01 0.93
C ASN A 97 1.48 1.41 0.77
N THR A 98 2.08 1.74 -0.37
CA THR A 98 2.59 3.09 -0.66
C THR A 98 1.45 4.12 -0.72
N MET A 99 0.35 3.80 -1.40
CA MET A 99 -0.81 4.68 -1.53
C MET A 99 -1.54 4.85 -0.19
N HIS A 100 -1.67 3.76 0.58
CA HIS A 100 -2.19 3.81 1.94
C HIS A 100 -1.36 4.77 2.81
N ASN A 101 -0.03 4.59 2.82
CA ASN A 101 0.88 5.44 3.58
C ASN A 101 0.84 6.90 3.13
N TYR A 102 0.74 7.16 1.82
CA TYR A 102 0.55 8.53 1.31
C TYR A 102 -0.71 9.16 1.90
N SER A 103 -1.86 8.48 1.82
CA SER A 103 -3.13 9.02 2.31
C SER A 103 -3.09 9.30 3.81
N VAL A 104 -2.46 8.41 4.60
CA VAL A 104 -2.29 8.60 6.05
C VAL A 104 -1.40 9.80 6.36
N LEU A 105 -0.26 9.93 5.67
CA LEU A 105 0.73 10.98 5.94
C LEU A 105 0.25 12.36 5.45
N ALA A 106 -0.34 12.40 4.25
CA ALA A 106 -0.79 13.63 3.63
C ALA A 106 -2.18 14.05 4.08
N ASP A 107 -2.97 13.15 4.70
CA ASP A 107 -4.40 13.38 4.96
C ASP A 107 -5.11 13.88 3.69
N ASP A 108 -4.85 13.18 2.59
CA ASP A 108 -5.30 13.55 1.26
C ASP A 108 -5.64 12.30 0.44
N ARG A 109 -6.37 12.50 -0.66
CA ARG A 109 -6.90 11.42 -1.47
C ARG A 109 -5.82 10.75 -2.32
N SER A 110 -5.73 9.43 -2.23
CA SER A 110 -5.11 8.57 -3.24
C SER A 110 -6.15 7.79 -4.05
N VAL A 111 -5.77 7.39 -5.26
CA VAL A 111 -6.52 6.43 -6.06
C VAL A 111 -5.62 5.23 -6.37
N SER A 112 -6.14 4.02 -6.14
CA SER A 112 -5.49 2.77 -6.56
C SER A 112 -6.28 2.20 -7.74
N ALA A 113 -5.56 1.86 -8.81
CA ALA A 113 -6.08 1.11 -9.94
C ALA A 113 -5.39 -0.26 -9.96
N TRP A 114 -6.10 -1.27 -10.43
CA TRP A 114 -5.51 -2.57 -10.72
C TRP A 114 -5.68 -2.86 -12.20
N ARG A 115 -4.75 -3.63 -12.75
CA ARG A 115 -4.88 -4.18 -14.09
C ARG A 115 -5.19 -5.66 -13.93
N ASP A 116 -6.29 -6.11 -14.53
CA ASP A 116 -6.52 -7.55 -14.70
C ASP A 116 -5.41 -8.11 -15.58
N VAL A 117 -4.50 -8.85 -14.96
CA VAL A 117 -3.57 -9.71 -15.68
C VAL A 117 -4.28 -11.04 -15.89
N GLN A 118 -5.29 -11.04 -16.78
CA GLN A 118 -5.73 -12.30 -17.37
C GLN A 118 -4.59 -12.82 -18.26
N GLN A 119 -3.90 -13.82 -17.73
CA GLN A 119 -3.21 -14.94 -18.38
C GLN A 119 -2.80 -14.74 -19.85
N TYR A 120 -1.48 -14.72 -20.09
CA TYR A 120 -0.90 -15.30 -21.31
C TYR A 120 -0.56 -16.76 -21.04
#